data_AF-A0A7S0KMU4-F1
#
_entry.id   AF-A0A7S0KMU4-F1
#
_cell.length_a   1.000
_cell.length_b   1.000
_cell.length_c   1.000
_cell.angle_alpha   90.00
_cell.angle_beta   90.00
_cell.angle_gamma   90.00
#
_symmetry.space_group_name_H-M   'P 1'
#
loop_
_entity.id
_entity.type
_entity.pdbx_description
1 polymer ?
#
loop_
_entity_poly.entity_id
_entity_poly.type
_entity_poly.pdbx_seq_one_letter_code
_entity_poly.pdbx_strand_id
1 'polypeptide(L)'
;VYKRVLDKPVTESKMAGICQRENGFYVDTVKNFRDRRYEYKGLNKTWKGKLGDAKKSGNPIAVQEAKDMVTLFDSLQLAHKCILNSFYGYVMRKGARWYSME
;
A
#
# COMPACT_ATOMS: atom_id res chain seq x y z
N VAL A 1 41.33 -26.91 -1.40
CA VAL A 1 40.62 -26.04 -2.39
C VAL A 1 39.13 -26.24 -2.20
N TYR A 2 38.42 -25.24 -1.68
CA TYR A 2 36.96 -25.31 -1.57
C TYR A 2 36.34 -25.33 -2.97
N LYS A 3 35.42 -26.28 -3.22
CA LYS A 3 34.75 -26.44 -4.54
C LYS A 3 33.52 -25.54 -4.71
N ARG A 4 33.11 -24.81 -3.66
CA ARG A 4 31.90 -23.98 -3.64
C ARG A 4 32.22 -22.56 -3.15
N VAL A 5 31.58 -21.58 -3.78
CA VAL A 5 31.76 -20.14 -3.51
C VAL A 5 30.94 -19.67 -2.31
N LEU A 6 29.82 -20.33 -2.00
CA LEU A 6 28.96 -20.02 -0.87
C LEU A 6 28.31 -21.30 -0.34
N ASP A 7 28.44 -21.58 0.95
CA ASP A 7 27.60 -22.55 1.64
C ASP A 7 26.35 -21.81 2.16
N LYS A 8 25.17 -22.23 1.69
CA LYS A 8 23.91 -21.60 2.12
C LYS A 8 23.69 -21.90 3.60
N PRO A 9 23.44 -20.87 4.45
CA PRO A 9 23.15 -21.10 5.86
C PRO A 9 21.84 -21.89 6.00
N VAL A 10 21.78 -22.72 7.04
CA VAL A 10 20.55 -23.40 7.43
C VAL A 10 19.58 -22.36 7.99
N THR A 11 18.31 -22.43 7.59
CA THR A 11 17.26 -21.56 8.12
C THR A 11 16.90 -22.01 9.53
N GLU A 12 17.03 -21.12 10.51
CA GLU A 12 16.67 -21.37 11.90
C GLU A 12 15.52 -20.44 12.34
N SER A 13 14.64 -20.94 13.21
CA SER A 13 13.57 -20.13 13.79
C SER A 13 14.15 -19.13 14.81
N LYS A 14 13.67 -17.89 14.74
CA LYS A 14 14.03 -16.82 15.70
C LYS A 14 12.77 -16.35 16.43
N MET A 15 12.95 -15.91 17.67
CA MET A 15 11.91 -15.24 18.45
C MET A 15 12.31 -13.80 18.72
N ALA A 16 11.35 -12.89 18.58
CA ALA A 16 11.48 -11.50 18.98
C ALA A 16 10.28 -11.10 19.86
N GLY A 17 10.52 -10.31 20.89
CA GLY A 17 9.47 -9.74 21.73
C GLY A 17 9.05 -8.36 21.20
N ILE A 18 7.76 -8.12 21.03
CA ILE A 18 7.23 -6.84 20.56
C ILE A 18 6.54 -6.11 21.72
N CYS A 19 7.14 -5.01 22.19
CA CYS A 19 6.55 -4.19 23.25
C CYS A 19 5.25 -3.52 22.77
N GLN A 20 4.14 -3.76 23.47
CA GLN A 20 2.83 -3.16 23.15
C GLN A 20 2.61 -1.77 23.78
N ARG A 21 3.59 -1.28 24.57
CA ARG A 21 3.53 0.01 25.28
C ARG A 21 4.46 1.08 24.70
N GLU A 22 5.24 0.72 23.67
CA GLU A 22 6.15 1.63 22.99
C GLU A 22 5.37 2.72 22.23
N ASN A 23 6.00 3.85 21.93
CA ASN A 23 5.36 4.87 21.11
C ASN A 23 5.02 4.31 19.70
N GLY A 24 3.73 4.30 19.38
CA GLY A 24 3.17 3.71 18.16
C GLY A 24 3.34 4.52 16.88
N PHE A 25 4.07 5.64 16.86
CA PHE A 25 4.09 6.60 15.74
C PHE A 25 4.26 5.94 14.36
N TYR A 26 5.14 4.94 14.23
CA TYR A 26 5.42 4.26 12.98
C TYR A 26 4.20 3.45 12.51
N VAL A 27 3.66 2.62 13.41
CA VAL A 27 2.49 1.77 13.14
C VAL A 27 1.25 2.63 12.86
N ASP A 28 1.08 3.73 13.60
CA ASP A 28 -0.07 4.61 13.41
C ASP A 28 0.03 5.39 12.08
N THR A 29 1.23 5.75 11.64
CA THR A 29 1.45 6.29 10.29
C THR A 29 1.05 5.27 9.22
N VAL A 30 1.44 4.00 9.37
CA VAL A 30 1.07 2.91 8.44
C VAL A 30 -0.46 2.72 8.41
N LYS A 31 -1.13 2.71 9.58
CA LYS A 31 -2.60 2.63 9.68
C LYS A 31 -3.26 3.79 8.93
N ASN A 32 -2.80 5.02 9.14
CA ASN A 32 -3.36 6.20 8.48
C ASN A 32 -3.25 6.11 6.95
N PHE A 33 -2.12 5.64 6.41
CA PHE A 33 -1.96 5.41 4.97
C PHE A 33 -2.87 4.29 4.45
N ARG A 34 -3.06 3.21 5.22
CA ARG A 34 -3.97 2.11 4.89
C ARG A 34 -5.42 2.60 4.82
N ASP A 35 -5.86 3.34 5.81
CA ASP A 35 -7.25 3.76 5.94
C ASP A 35 -7.60 4.79 4.86
N ARG A 36 -6.72 5.77 4.62
CA ARG A 36 -6.85 6.71 3.49
C ARG A 36 -6.86 6.00 2.13
N ARG A 37 -6.07 4.92 1.97
CA ARG A 37 -6.13 4.09 0.75
C ARG A 37 -7.52 3.44 0.59
N TYR A 38 -8.12 2.96 1.67
CA TYR A 38 -9.45 2.36 1.62
C TYR A 38 -10.54 3.36 1.28
N GLU A 39 -10.44 4.62 1.73
CA GLU A 39 -11.32 5.70 1.29
C GLU A 39 -11.27 5.87 -0.24
N TYR A 40 -10.06 6.01 -0.81
CA TYR A 40 -9.90 6.14 -2.27
C TYR A 40 -10.36 4.89 -3.02
N LYS A 41 -10.09 3.70 -2.48
CA LYS A 41 -10.58 2.43 -3.07
C LYS A 41 -12.11 2.39 -3.08
N GLY A 42 -12.76 2.86 -2.00
CA GLY A 42 -14.21 2.97 -1.89
C GLY A 42 -14.78 3.96 -2.91
N LEU A 43 -14.21 5.16 -2.98
CA LEU A 43 -14.62 6.18 -3.95
C LEU A 43 -14.46 5.70 -5.40
N ASN A 44 -13.34 5.05 -5.74
CA ASN A 44 -13.13 4.44 -7.05
C ASN A 44 -14.25 3.43 -7.39
N LYS A 45 -14.64 2.57 -6.44
CA LYS A 45 -15.75 1.63 -6.63
C LYS A 45 -17.07 2.36 -6.88
N THR A 46 -17.38 3.38 -6.09
CA THR A 46 -18.61 4.18 -6.24
C THR A 46 -18.66 4.90 -7.58
N TRP A 47 -17.57 5.53 -8.01
CA TRP A 47 -17.50 6.25 -9.28
C TRP A 47 -17.52 5.33 -10.50
N LYS A 48 -17.00 4.10 -10.38
CA LYS A 48 -17.20 3.07 -11.43
C LYS A 48 -18.69 2.71 -11.60
N GLY A 49 -19.43 2.64 -10.50
CA GLY A 49 -20.90 2.48 -10.54
C GLY A 49 -21.58 3.65 -11.24
N LYS A 50 -21.28 4.89 -10.80
CA LYS A 50 -21.82 6.12 -11.41
C LYS A 50 -21.51 6.25 -12.89
N LEU A 51 -20.31 5.86 -13.33
CA LEU A 51 -19.94 5.84 -14.75
C LEU A 51 -20.82 4.85 -15.53
N GLY A 52 -21.13 3.69 -14.95
CA GLY A 52 -22.06 2.73 -15.53
C GLY A 52 -23.47 3.31 -15.72
N ASP A 53 -23.96 4.06 -14.74
CA ASP A 53 -25.28 4.68 -14.80
C ASP A 53 -25.32 5.89 -15.75
N ALA A 54 -24.27 6.72 -15.76
CA ALA A 54 -24.12 7.84 -16.69
C ALA A 54 -24.13 7.35 -18.15
N LYS A 55 -23.44 6.23 -18.44
CA LYS A 55 -23.46 5.60 -19.78
C LYS A 55 -24.86 5.15 -20.22
N LYS A 56 -25.69 4.67 -19.29
CA LYS A 56 -27.09 4.29 -19.59
C LYS A 56 -27.96 5.51 -19.85
N SER A 57 -27.73 6.62 -19.14
CA SER A 57 -28.48 7.87 -19.31
C SER A 57 -28.16 8.60 -20.62
N GLY A 58 -27.04 8.31 -21.27
CA GLY A 58 -26.64 8.90 -22.54
C GLY A 58 -26.13 10.34 -22.48
N ASN A 59 -26.00 10.95 -21.29
CA ASN A 59 -25.48 12.32 -21.13
C ASN A 59 -23.95 12.34 -21.28
N PRO A 60 -23.39 12.95 -22.37
CA PRO A 60 -21.94 12.91 -22.62
C PRO A 60 -21.11 13.64 -21.56
N ILE A 61 -21.66 14.72 -20.99
CA ILE A 61 -20.97 15.54 -19.98
C ILE A 61 -20.80 14.72 -18.70
N ALA A 62 -21.88 14.09 -18.22
CA ALA A 62 -21.84 13.25 -17.03
C ALA A 62 -20.94 12.01 -17.20
N VAL A 63 -20.89 11.45 -18.42
CA VAL A 63 -20.00 10.31 -18.72
C VAL A 63 -18.53 10.73 -18.63
N GLN A 64 -18.18 11.89 -19.18
CA GLN A 64 -16.80 12.39 -19.13
C GLN A 64 -16.37 12.69 -17.69
N GLU A 65 -17.21 13.39 -16.94
CA GLU A 65 -16.94 13.75 -15.54
C GLU A 65 -16.77 12.49 -14.66
N ALA A 66 -17.64 11.50 -14.81
CA ALA A 66 -17.51 10.24 -14.08
C ALA A 66 -16.24 9.46 -14.47
N LYS A 67 -15.82 9.52 -15.74
CA LYS A 67 -14.59 8.87 -16.22
C LYS A 67 -13.33 9.52 -15.62
N ASP A 68 -13.33 10.85 -15.51
CA ASP A 68 -12.22 11.60 -14.91
C ASP A 68 -12.10 11.28 -13.42
N MET A 69 -13.24 11.22 -12.70
CA MET A 69 -13.24 10.83 -11.28
C MET A 69 -12.78 9.39 -11.04
N VAL A 70 -13.14 8.44 -11.91
CA VAL A 70 -12.63 7.06 -11.83
C VAL A 70 -11.10 7.05 -11.98
N THR A 71 -10.57 7.78 -12.97
CA THR A 71 -9.13 7.85 -13.23
C THR A 71 -8.37 8.46 -12.05
N LEU A 72 -8.92 9.53 -11.47
CA LEU A 72 -8.36 10.19 -10.29
C LEU A 72 -8.29 9.24 -9.10
N PHE A 73 -9.39 8.60 -8.71
CA PHE A 73 -9.40 7.74 -7.52
C PHE A 73 -8.66 6.42 -7.71
N ASP A 74 -8.57 5.91 -8.94
CA ASP A 74 -7.72 4.76 -9.22
C ASP A 74 -6.24 5.10 -9.07
N SER A 75 -5.83 6.27 -9.58
CA SER A 75 -4.46 6.77 -9.41
C SER A 75 -4.11 6.98 -7.92
N LEU A 76 -5.01 7.62 -7.16
CA LEU A 76 -4.80 7.89 -5.73
C LEU A 76 -4.68 6.59 -4.91
N GLN A 77 -5.56 5.60 -5.13
CA GLN A 77 -5.49 4.35 -4.36
C GLN A 77 -4.25 3.52 -4.72
N LEU A 78 -3.80 3.55 -5.98
CA LEU A 78 -2.58 2.86 -6.41
C LEU A 78 -1.32 3.52 -5.84
N ALA A 79 -1.23 4.85 -5.88
CA ALA A 79 -0.13 5.58 -5.25
C ALA A 79 -0.01 5.23 -3.76
N HIS A 80 -1.13 5.21 -3.04
CA HIS A 80 -1.15 4.82 -1.63
C HIS A 80 -0.83 3.34 -1.42
N LYS A 81 -1.16 2.45 -2.37
CA LYS A 81 -0.75 1.03 -2.32
C LYS A 81 0.76 0.90 -2.36
N CYS A 82 1.41 1.62 -3.28
CA CYS A 82 2.86 1.59 -3.43
C CYS A 82 3.54 2.08 -2.15
N ILE A 83 3.12 3.22 -1.61
CA ILE A 83 3.65 3.76 -0.35
C ILE A 83 3.42 2.79 0.82
N LEU A 84 2.21 2.23 0.94
CA LEU A 84 1.89 1.27 2.00
C LEU A 84 2.81 0.05 1.98
N ASN A 85 3.03 -0.52 0.79
CA ASN A 85 3.94 -1.65 0.61
C ASN A 85 5.40 -1.27 0.85
N SER A 86 5.78 -0.03 0.52
CA SER A 86 7.13 0.48 0.78
C SER A 86 7.45 0.58 2.28
N PHE A 87 6.48 0.77 3.19
CA PHE A 87 6.76 0.75 4.63
C PHE A 87 7.34 -0.58 5.11
N TYR A 88 6.89 -1.71 4.56
CA TYR A 88 7.44 -3.03 4.89
C TYR A 88 8.86 -3.20 4.34
N GLY A 89 9.13 -2.74 3.12
CA GLY A 89 10.47 -2.80 2.55
C GLY A 89 11.45 -1.82 3.19
N TYR A 90 10.95 -0.68 3.68
CA TYR A 90 11.77 0.39 4.22
C TYR A 90 12.57 -0.05 5.45
N VAL A 91 11.99 -0.85 6.34
CA VAL A 91 12.69 -1.32 7.56
C VAL A 91 13.89 -2.22 7.26
N MET A 92 13.99 -2.77 6.05
CA MET A 92 15.13 -3.58 5.60
C MET A 92 16.07 -2.79 4.65
N ARG A 93 15.78 -1.52 4.36
CA ARG A 93 16.58 -0.72 3.41
C ARG A 93 17.91 -0.32 4.06
N LYS A 94 19.01 -0.46 3.31
CA LYS A 94 20.32 0.08 3.72
C LYS A 94 20.21 1.59 3.96
N GLY A 95 20.66 2.04 5.13
CA GLY A 95 20.57 3.45 5.55
C GLY A 95 19.16 3.91 5.97
N ALA A 96 18.23 3.00 6.23
CA ALA A 96 16.96 3.35 6.88
C ALA A 96 17.22 3.87 8.29
N ARG A 97 16.48 4.91 8.69
CA ARG A 97 16.56 5.45 10.06
C ARG A 97 15.89 4.53 11.08
N TRP A 98 14.92 3.75 10.63
CA TRP A 98 14.22 2.73 11.40
C TRP A 98 14.44 1.38 10.72
N TYR A 99 15.59 0.76 11.00
CA TYR A 99 15.97 -0.54 10.44
C TYR A 99 15.66 -1.67 11.40
N SER A 100 15.07 -2.76 10.92
CA SER A 100 14.79 -3.98 11.68
C SER A 100 14.65 -5.17 10.72
N MET A 101 15.32 -6.27 11.05
CA MET A 101 15.28 -7.55 10.31
C MET A 101 14.54 -8.65 11.07
N GLU A 102 14.21 -8.36 12.33
CA GLU A 102 13.55 -9.25 13.29
C GLU A 102 12.16 -9.72 12.83
#